data_AF-A0A523QQ02-F1
#
_entry.id   AF-A0A523QQ02-F1
#
_cell.length_a   1.000
_cell.length_b   1.000
_cell.length_c   1.000
_cell.angle_alpha   90.00
_cell.angle_beta   90.00
_cell.angle_gamma   90.00
#
_symmetry.space_group_name_H-M   'P 1'
#
loop_
_entity.id
_entity.type
_entity.pdbx_description
1 polymer ?
#
loop_
_entity_poly.entity_id
_entity_poly.type
_entity_poly.pdbx_seq_one_letter_code
_entity_poly.pdbx_strand_id
1 'polypeptide(L)'
;MQELLTRIRRVGFMVVIGVCVIIYIGLGIVYMQQGPKQKDLEDKIEKTMAVVKKPLPSMEQLQAKYDAVNAALEPMETPEVLKVIVGIARESGIDVNPESGKFYIPPASGSKQKEMTQRTYSVLSFDNIRAQGDFDTVMNFISNFDAGSTLETMIVRKVDLSWVQISFEEEEVMRRAEFRAVMQAVADMMKDNNLDEIPNPINFEGGVAVNELTAFPDAITTAEGKKYTGTGTPSDGYILYEHDRITADNTSDYQTVNYIDKPVTEYYYTCQADGTVRQFDGPEMETATEYYGSEEIVFETVAKLAVDLYTIHEKG
;
A
#
# COMPACT_ATOMS: atom_id res chain seq x y z
N MET A 1 67.29 -6.96 59.65
CA MET A 1 65.90 -6.76 60.11
C MET A 1 65.23 -5.52 59.50
N GLN A 2 65.93 -4.38 59.38
CA GLN A 2 65.37 -3.15 58.79
C GLN A 2 65.03 -3.24 57.30
N GLU A 3 65.85 -3.89 56.45
CA GLU A 3 65.55 -4.01 55.01
C GLU A 3 64.29 -4.83 54.69
N LEU A 4 64.00 -5.86 55.50
CA LEU A 4 62.86 -6.76 55.29
C LEU A 4 61.54 -6.07 55.62
N LEU A 5 61.53 -5.22 56.65
CA LEU A 5 60.41 -4.35 57.03
C LEU A 5 60.12 -3.28 55.97
N THR A 6 61.16 -2.67 55.38
CA THR A 6 60.99 -1.67 54.31
C THR A 6 60.44 -2.31 53.02
N ARG A 7 60.83 -3.56 52.71
CA ARG A 7 60.32 -4.30 51.55
C ARG A 7 58.84 -4.71 51.74
N ILE A 8 58.46 -5.22 52.92
CA ILE A 8 57.07 -5.54 53.25
C ILE A 8 56.20 -4.27 53.21
N ARG A 9 56.69 -3.13 53.71
CA ARG A 9 55.96 -1.86 53.68
C ARG A 9 55.74 -1.33 52.25
N ARG A 10 56.71 -1.50 51.35
CA ARG A 10 56.55 -1.13 49.93
C ARG A 10 55.59 -2.04 49.18
N VAL A 11 55.66 -3.36 49.41
CA VAL A 11 54.74 -4.32 48.78
C VAL A 11 53.31 -4.13 49.30
N GLY A 12 53.13 -3.98 50.62
CA GLY A 12 51.82 -3.69 51.21
C GLY A 12 51.20 -2.39 50.70
N PHE A 13 52.00 -1.34 50.53
CA PHE A 13 51.53 -0.06 49.97
C PHE A 13 51.09 -0.19 48.50
N MET A 14 51.82 -0.94 47.67
CA MET A 14 51.41 -1.20 46.28
C MET A 14 50.10 -2.01 46.20
N VAL A 15 49.92 -3.01 47.07
CA VAL A 15 48.68 -3.80 47.09
C VAL A 15 47.48 -2.92 47.47
N VAL A 16 47.62 -2.04 48.46
CA VAL A 16 46.56 -1.10 48.86
C VAL A 16 46.21 -0.14 47.72
N ILE A 17 47.22 0.43 47.03
CA ILE A 17 46.97 1.29 45.87
C ILE A 17 46.27 0.51 44.75
N GLY A 18 46.71 -0.71 44.46
CA GLY A 18 46.09 -1.56 43.44
C GLY A 18 44.61 -1.82 43.72
N VAL A 19 44.25 -2.12 44.96
CA VAL A 19 42.85 -2.31 45.38
C VAL A 19 42.04 -1.02 45.24
N CYS A 20 42.59 0.14 45.65
CA CYS A 20 41.91 1.42 45.49
C CYS A 20 41.64 1.77 44.02
N VAL A 21 42.57 1.48 43.12
CA VAL A 21 42.41 1.74 41.67
C VAL A 21 41.32 0.84 41.08
N ILE A 22 41.28 -0.44 41.45
CA ILE A 22 40.23 -1.38 40.99
C ILE A 22 38.84 -0.92 41.46
N ILE A 23 38.72 -0.47 42.71
CA ILE A 23 37.45 0.06 43.25
C ILE A 23 37.01 1.32 42.48
N TYR A 24 37.94 2.24 42.19
CA TYR A 24 37.63 3.46 41.42
C TYR A 24 37.18 3.16 39.99
N ILE A 25 37.83 2.20 39.32
CA ILE A 25 37.44 1.77 37.97
C ILE A 25 36.05 1.10 38.01
N GLY A 26 35.79 0.24 39.00
CA GLY A 26 34.48 -0.39 39.19
C GLY A 26 33.37 0.64 39.41
N LEU A 27 33.60 1.64 40.26
CA LEU A 27 32.65 2.75 40.47
C LEU A 27 32.43 3.57 39.20
N GLY A 28 33.48 3.82 38.41
CA GLY A 28 33.38 4.51 37.13
C GLY A 28 32.53 3.76 36.10
N ILE A 29 32.68 2.43 36.01
CA ILE A 29 31.88 1.58 35.14
C ILE A 29 30.40 1.58 35.58
N VAL A 30 30.14 1.48 36.89
CA VAL A 30 28.77 1.56 37.43
C VAL A 30 28.14 2.93 37.13
N TYR A 31 28.90 4.02 37.27
CA TYR A 31 28.42 5.36 36.95
C TYR A 31 28.10 5.52 35.46
N MET A 32 28.95 5.00 34.57
CA MET A 32 28.67 4.99 33.12
C MET A 32 27.47 4.12 32.74
N GLN A 33 27.21 3.02 33.46
CA GLN A 33 26.02 2.19 33.24
C GLN A 33 24.72 2.82 33.75
N GLN A 34 24.78 3.79 34.67
CA GLN A 34 23.60 4.49 35.19
C GLN A 34 23.17 5.69 34.34
N GLY A 35 24.09 6.34 33.62
CA GLY A 35 23.77 7.48 32.74
C GLY A 35 22.67 7.21 31.69
N PRO A 36 22.71 6.10 30.94
CA PRO A 36 21.66 5.76 29.96
C PRO A 36 20.29 5.53 30.63
N LYS A 37 20.26 4.95 31.83
CA LYS A 37 19.02 4.71 32.59
C LYS A 37 18.42 6.01 33.12
N GLN A 38 19.26 6.97 33.53
CA GLN A 38 18.79 8.31 33.92
C GLN A 38 18.21 9.06 32.72
N LYS A 39 18.85 8.96 31.54
CA LYS A 39 18.35 9.61 30.31
C LYS A 39 17.01 9.04 29.82
N ASP A 40 16.84 7.71 29.88
CA ASP A 40 15.55 7.06 29.55
C ASP A 40 14.44 7.44 30.56
N LEU A 41 14.78 7.61 31.83
CA LEU A 41 13.87 8.12 32.85
C LEU A 41 13.51 9.60 32.62
N GLU A 42 14.47 10.45 32.28
CA GLU A 42 14.24 11.86 31.93
C GLU A 42 13.34 12.00 30.71
N ASP A 43 13.59 11.25 29.63
CA ASP A 43 12.75 11.23 28.42
C ASP A 43 11.32 10.77 28.74
N LYS A 44 11.15 9.73 29.59
CA LYS A 44 9.83 9.25 30.03
C LYS A 44 9.13 10.28 30.91
N ILE A 45 9.85 10.96 31.80
CA ILE A 45 9.31 12.04 32.63
C ILE A 45 8.90 13.21 31.74
N GLU A 46 9.68 13.59 30.73
CA GLU A 46 9.35 14.68 29.82
C GLU A 46 8.10 14.37 28.99
N LYS A 47 7.99 13.16 28.43
CA LYS A 47 6.78 12.70 27.73
C LYS A 47 5.56 12.67 28.64
N THR A 48 5.71 12.19 29.88
CA THR A 48 4.61 12.15 30.85
C THR A 48 4.22 13.56 31.30
N MET A 49 5.20 14.44 31.53
CA MET A 49 4.98 15.85 31.86
C MET A 49 4.35 16.61 30.69
N ALA A 50 4.62 16.27 29.43
CA ALA A 50 3.93 16.85 28.28
C ALA A 50 2.43 16.50 28.25
N VAL A 51 2.06 15.29 28.69
CA VAL A 51 0.66 14.88 28.83
C VAL A 51 -0.01 15.52 30.05
N VAL A 52 0.69 15.59 31.18
CA VAL A 52 0.19 16.21 32.43
C VAL A 52 0.12 17.75 32.34
N LYS A 53 0.99 18.38 31.53
CA LYS A 53 0.99 19.83 31.26
C LYS A 53 0.00 20.25 30.18
N LYS A 54 -0.69 19.31 29.51
CA LYS A 54 -1.83 19.72 28.68
C LYS A 54 -2.84 20.39 29.62
N PRO A 55 -3.12 21.69 29.42
CA PRO A 55 -4.06 22.38 30.30
C PRO A 55 -5.37 21.62 30.28
N LEU A 56 -5.93 21.35 31.47
CA LEU A 56 -7.28 20.81 31.56
C LEU A 56 -8.18 21.72 30.71
N PRO A 57 -9.01 21.14 29.82
CA PRO A 57 -9.88 21.94 28.98
C PRO A 57 -10.67 22.89 29.88
N SER A 58 -10.73 24.16 29.48
CA SER A 58 -11.43 25.16 30.27
C SER A 58 -12.89 24.77 30.44
N MET A 59 -13.56 25.30 31.47
CA MET A 59 -14.99 25.06 31.66
C MET A 59 -15.80 25.46 30.41
N GLU A 60 -15.36 26.50 29.70
CA GLU A 60 -15.92 26.90 28.40
C GLU A 60 -15.67 25.87 27.29
N GLN A 61 -14.48 25.26 27.22
CA GLN A 61 -14.19 24.19 26.26
C GLN A 61 -14.96 22.91 26.56
N LEU A 62 -15.13 22.58 27.84
CA LEU A 62 -15.97 21.45 28.28
C LEU A 62 -17.44 21.72 28.00
N GLN A 63 -17.92 22.94 28.26
CA GLN A 63 -19.28 23.35 27.95
C GLN A 63 -19.54 23.36 26.44
N ALA A 64 -18.62 23.91 25.64
CA ALA A 64 -18.73 23.88 24.18
C ALA A 64 -18.75 22.45 23.63
N LYS A 65 -17.94 21.54 24.18
CA LYS A 65 -18.00 20.11 23.82
C LYS A 65 -19.31 19.46 24.26
N TYR A 66 -19.81 19.79 25.45
CA TYR A 66 -21.08 19.29 25.96
C TYR A 66 -22.28 19.80 25.13
N ASP A 67 -22.26 21.06 24.74
CA ASP A 67 -23.29 21.68 23.89
C ASP A 67 -23.24 21.12 22.47
N ALA A 68 -22.03 20.93 21.91
CA ALA A 68 -21.83 20.29 20.61
C ALA A 68 -22.38 18.85 20.59
N VAL A 69 -22.10 18.05 21.63
CA VAL A 69 -22.63 16.69 21.76
C VAL A 69 -24.15 16.70 21.89
N ASN A 70 -24.74 17.65 22.63
CA ASN A 70 -26.20 17.74 22.75
C ASN A 70 -26.87 18.16 21.44
N ALA A 71 -26.28 19.09 20.69
CA ALA A 71 -26.76 19.48 19.37
C ALA A 71 -26.66 18.31 18.37
N ALA A 72 -25.57 17.53 18.42
CA ALA A 72 -25.39 16.35 17.57
C ALA A 72 -26.40 15.23 17.85
N LEU A 73 -27.01 15.22 19.04
CA LEU A 73 -28.03 14.27 19.48
C LEU A 73 -29.47 14.70 19.11
N GLU A 74 -29.67 15.81 18.40
CA GLU A 74 -31.00 16.19 17.92
C GLU A 74 -31.61 15.09 17.01
N PRO A 75 -32.95 14.88 17.06
CA PRO A 75 -33.60 13.92 16.18
C PRO A 75 -33.30 14.19 14.70
N MET A 76 -32.89 13.16 13.98
CA MET A 76 -32.61 13.24 12.56
C MET A 76 -33.55 12.32 11.78
N GLU A 77 -34.08 12.83 10.66
CA GLU A 77 -34.95 12.06 9.79
C GLU A 77 -34.15 10.99 9.04
N THR A 78 -34.72 9.79 8.87
CA THR A 78 -34.02 8.65 8.23
C THR A 78 -33.43 8.99 6.86
N PRO A 79 -34.10 9.75 5.96
CA PRO A 79 -33.52 10.16 4.68
C PRO A 79 -32.27 11.04 4.82
N GLU A 80 -32.14 11.82 5.88
CA GLU A 80 -30.95 12.66 6.12
C GLU A 80 -29.77 11.81 6.58
N VAL A 81 -30.02 10.85 7.47
CA VAL A 81 -29.01 9.85 7.89
C VAL A 81 -28.48 9.07 6.69
N LEU A 82 -29.37 8.62 5.81
CA LEU A 82 -28.99 7.90 4.58
C LEU A 82 -28.13 8.77 3.66
N LYS A 83 -28.42 10.07 3.53
CA LYS A 83 -27.58 10.99 2.74
C LYS A 83 -26.18 11.11 3.31
N VAL A 84 -26.03 11.15 4.63
CA VAL A 84 -24.70 11.20 5.26
C VAL A 84 -23.94 9.90 5.01
N ILE A 85 -24.58 8.74 5.18
CA ILE A 85 -23.97 7.43 4.93
C ILE A 85 -23.49 7.31 3.46
N VAL A 86 -24.32 7.75 2.49
CA VAL A 86 -23.95 7.80 1.07
C VAL A 86 -22.84 8.82 0.80
N GLY A 87 -22.86 9.96 1.49
CA GLY A 87 -21.82 11.00 1.40
C GLY A 87 -20.46 10.46 1.80
N ILE A 88 -20.38 9.79 2.95
CA ILE A 88 -19.14 9.15 3.43
C ILE A 88 -18.65 8.09 2.42
N ALA A 89 -19.55 7.27 1.88
CA ALA A 89 -19.19 6.28 0.87
C ALA A 89 -18.53 6.94 -0.35
N ARG A 90 -19.16 7.99 -0.89
CA ARG A 90 -18.67 8.72 -2.05
C ARG A 90 -17.33 9.41 -1.77
N GLU A 91 -17.19 10.08 -0.63
CA GLU A 91 -15.94 10.75 -0.22
C GLU A 91 -14.79 9.76 -0.03
N SER A 92 -15.11 8.52 0.36
CA SER A 92 -14.13 7.46 0.54
C SER A 92 -13.76 6.76 -0.77
N GLY A 93 -14.36 7.15 -1.90
CA GLY A 93 -14.12 6.55 -3.22
C GLY A 93 -14.96 5.31 -3.53
N ILE A 94 -15.93 4.96 -2.69
CA ILE A 94 -16.84 3.83 -2.95
C ILE A 94 -17.80 4.22 -4.07
N ASP A 95 -17.98 3.31 -5.03
CA ASP A 95 -18.99 3.48 -6.07
C ASP A 95 -20.39 3.28 -5.50
N VAL A 96 -21.14 4.39 -5.46
CA VAL A 96 -22.51 4.46 -4.96
C VAL A 96 -23.57 4.34 -6.07
N ASN A 97 -23.17 4.07 -7.32
CA ASN A 97 -24.11 3.81 -8.41
C ASN A 97 -24.93 2.54 -8.10
N PRO A 98 -26.28 2.61 -8.05
CA PRO A 98 -27.11 1.44 -7.83
C PRO A 98 -26.87 0.30 -8.84
N GLU A 99 -26.49 0.63 -10.08
CA GLU A 99 -26.26 -0.35 -11.14
C GLU A 99 -25.00 -1.16 -10.95
N SER A 100 -23.97 -0.62 -10.30
CA SER A 100 -22.74 -1.37 -10.04
C SER A 100 -22.91 -2.41 -8.94
N GLY A 101 -23.94 -2.26 -8.11
CA GLY A 101 -24.20 -3.14 -6.98
C GLY A 101 -23.05 -3.18 -5.96
N LYS A 102 -22.10 -2.23 -5.98
CA LYS A 102 -20.95 -2.19 -5.06
C LYS A 102 -21.30 -1.59 -3.70
N PHE A 103 -22.33 -0.76 -3.64
CA PHE A 103 -22.80 -0.15 -2.40
C PHE A 103 -24.29 -0.40 -2.18
N TYR A 104 -24.66 -0.78 -0.95
CA TYR A 104 -26.04 -1.04 -0.59
C TYR A 104 -26.30 -0.77 0.90
N ILE A 105 -27.35 0.02 1.19
CA ILE A 105 -27.82 0.28 2.55
C ILE A 105 -29.19 -0.38 2.71
N PRO A 106 -29.32 -1.43 3.52
CA PRO A 106 -30.63 -2.00 3.85
C PRO A 106 -31.51 -1.00 4.61
N PRO A 107 -32.84 -1.16 4.58
CA PRO A 107 -33.74 -0.36 5.40
C PRO A 107 -33.37 -0.43 6.89
N ALA A 108 -33.53 0.68 7.61
CA ALA A 108 -33.22 0.73 9.03
C ALA A 108 -34.09 -0.24 9.82
N SER A 109 -33.48 -0.95 10.76
CA SER A 109 -34.17 -1.64 11.84
C SER A 109 -34.79 -0.53 12.71
N GLY A 110 -36.12 -0.38 12.67
CA GLY A 110 -36.85 0.76 13.26
C GLY A 110 -36.41 1.18 14.67
N SER A 111 -36.68 2.44 15.04
CA SER A 111 -36.11 3.05 16.24
C SER A 111 -36.43 2.30 17.53
N LYS A 112 -35.40 2.03 18.32
CA LYS A 112 -35.51 1.41 19.65
C LYS A 112 -35.17 2.43 20.72
N GLN A 113 -35.97 2.49 21.77
CA GLN A 113 -35.65 3.31 22.93
C GLN A 113 -34.65 2.59 23.83
N LYS A 114 -33.63 3.33 24.29
CA LYS A 114 -32.64 2.86 25.24
C LYS A 114 -32.58 3.84 26.41
N GLU A 115 -33.01 3.37 27.57
CA GLU A 115 -32.88 4.13 28.82
C GLU A 115 -31.44 4.04 29.33
N MET A 116 -30.81 5.20 29.53
CA MET A 116 -29.55 5.35 30.24
C MET A 116 -29.81 6.07 31.56
N THR A 117 -28.82 6.06 32.46
CA THR A 117 -28.95 6.52 33.86
C THR A 117 -29.54 7.94 34.04
N GLN A 118 -29.45 8.80 33.02
CA GLN A 118 -29.91 10.19 33.08
C GLN A 118 -30.84 10.61 31.91
N ARG A 119 -30.96 9.83 30.84
CA ARG A 119 -31.70 10.21 29.62
C ARG A 119 -32.15 8.99 28.82
N THR A 120 -33.26 9.12 28.10
CA THR A 120 -33.73 8.12 27.13
C THR A 120 -33.28 8.51 25.73
N TYR A 121 -32.62 7.59 25.06
CA TYR A 121 -32.16 7.77 23.68
C TYR A 121 -33.00 6.94 22.73
N SER A 122 -33.23 7.48 21.53
CA SER A 122 -33.73 6.72 20.39
C SER A 122 -32.52 6.23 19.59
N VAL A 123 -32.48 4.92 19.31
CA VAL A 123 -31.41 4.29 18.54
C VAL A 123 -31.99 3.83 17.21
N LEU A 124 -31.48 4.39 16.11
CA LEU A 124 -31.79 3.96 14.75
C LEU A 124 -30.63 3.10 14.23
N SER A 125 -30.92 1.82 13.94
CA SER A 125 -29.88 0.85 13.55
C SER A 125 -29.96 0.54 12.06
N PHE A 126 -28.79 0.52 11.41
CA PHE A 126 -28.59 0.04 10.05
C PHE A 126 -27.70 -1.19 10.10
N ASP A 127 -28.25 -2.34 9.73
CA ASP A 127 -27.51 -3.59 9.69
C ASP A 127 -27.15 -3.96 8.26
N ASN A 128 -25.99 -4.61 8.06
CA ASN A 128 -25.52 -5.11 6.76
C ASN A 128 -25.36 -4.04 5.67
N ILE A 129 -24.91 -2.83 6.03
CA ILE A 129 -24.45 -1.85 5.04
C ILE A 129 -23.29 -2.48 4.28
N ARG A 130 -23.42 -2.66 2.97
CA ARG A 130 -22.40 -3.28 2.12
C ARG A 130 -21.66 -2.21 1.33
N ALA A 131 -20.34 -2.25 1.38
CA ALA A 131 -19.45 -1.48 0.52
C ALA A 131 -18.40 -2.41 -0.11
N GLN A 132 -18.12 -2.23 -1.38
CA GLN A 132 -17.17 -3.03 -2.15
C GLN A 132 -16.25 -2.13 -2.98
N GLY A 133 -14.97 -2.46 -3.00
CA GLY A 133 -13.94 -1.74 -3.75
C GLY A 133 -12.55 -2.31 -3.48
N ASP A 134 -11.50 -1.60 -3.89
CA ASP A 134 -10.15 -1.93 -3.48
C ASP A 134 -9.99 -1.80 -1.94
N PHE A 135 -8.95 -2.44 -1.42
CA PHE A 135 -8.75 -2.53 0.03
C PHE A 135 -8.62 -1.16 0.70
N ASP A 136 -7.87 -0.23 0.09
CA ASP A 136 -7.58 1.08 0.67
C ASP A 136 -8.84 1.95 0.70
N THR A 137 -9.62 1.96 -0.38
CA THR A 137 -10.91 2.64 -0.47
C THR A 137 -11.89 2.11 0.60
N VAL A 138 -11.96 0.79 0.79
CA VAL A 138 -12.85 0.19 1.79
C VAL A 138 -12.36 0.48 3.22
N MET A 139 -11.05 0.51 3.47
CA MET A 139 -10.52 0.89 4.79
C MET A 139 -10.76 2.36 5.09
N ASN A 140 -10.59 3.24 4.12
CA ASN A 140 -10.92 4.66 4.24
C ASN A 140 -12.39 4.85 4.57
N PHE A 141 -13.27 4.10 3.90
CA PHE A 141 -14.70 4.10 4.19
C PHE A 141 -15.00 3.71 5.64
N ILE A 142 -14.45 2.60 6.13
CA ILE A 142 -14.64 2.16 7.52
C ILE A 142 -14.08 3.20 8.50
N SER A 143 -12.90 3.75 8.22
CA SER A 143 -12.26 4.77 9.06
C SER A 143 -13.10 6.04 9.13
N ASN A 144 -13.68 6.49 8.02
CA ASN A 144 -14.54 7.67 8.00
C ASN A 144 -15.86 7.44 8.76
N PHE A 145 -16.35 6.20 8.78
CA PHE A 145 -17.48 5.79 9.62
C PHE A 145 -17.14 5.77 11.12
N ASP A 146 -15.95 5.27 11.48
CA ASP A 146 -15.53 5.12 12.89
C ASP A 146 -15.00 6.42 13.50
N ALA A 147 -14.42 7.31 12.69
CA ALA A 147 -13.84 8.57 13.16
C ALA A 147 -14.89 9.54 13.76
N GLY A 148 -16.19 9.31 13.51
CA GLY A 148 -17.28 10.17 14.00
C GLY A 148 -17.22 11.61 13.48
N SER A 149 -16.33 11.90 12.50
CA SER A 149 -16.10 13.25 11.98
C SER A 149 -17.29 13.82 11.22
N THR A 150 -18.16 12.95 10.71
CA THR A 150 -19.33 13.34 9.92
C THR A 150 -20.62 13.32 10.76
N LEU A 151 -20.74 12.37 11.70
CA LEU A 151 -21.82 12.27 12.68
C LEU A 151 -21.28 11.67 13.98
N GLU A 152 -21.04 12.50 15.00
CA GLU A 152 -20.49 12.07 16.29
C GLU A 152 -21.40 11.07 17.04
N THR A 153 -22.68 11.03 16.70
CA THR A 153 -23.70 10.17 17.31
C THR A 153 -23.87 8.84 16.58
N MET A 154 -23.12 8.61 15.50
CA MET A 154 -23.11 7.39 14.73
C MET A 154 -21.97 6.48 15.19
N ILE A 155 -22.30 5.24 15.57
CA ILE A 155 -21.33 4.29 16.11
C ILE A 155 -21.31 3.03 15.26
N VAL A 156 -20.13 2.64 14.79
CA VAL A 156 -19.92 1.35 14.13
C VAL A 156 -19.94 0.24 15.20
N ARG A 157 -20.94 -0.64 15.11
CA ARG A 157 -21.10 -1.77 16.03
C ARG A 157 -20.36 -3.01 15.54
N LYS A 158 -20.29 -3.22 14.23
CA LYS A 158 -19.68 -4.41 13.64
C LYS A 158 -19.13 -4.10 12.25
N VAL A 159 -18.00 -4.71 11.93
CA VAL A 159 -17.43 -4.77 10.59
C VAL A 159 -17.09 -6.21 10.28
N ASP A 160 -17.63 -6.75 9.19
CA ASP A 160 -17.20 -8.02 8.61
C ASP A 160 -16.51 -7.74 7.27
N LEU A 161 -15.31 -8.28 7.09
CA LEU A 161 -14.55 -8.17 5.85
C LEU A 161 -14.54 -9.51 5.12
N SER A 162 -14.68 -9.45 3.81
CA SER A 162 -14.55 -10.60 2.91
C SER A 162 -13.94 -10.16 1.59
N TRP A 163 -13.45 -11.12 0.82
CA TRP A 163 -12.89 -10.89 -0.50
C TRP A 163 -13.79 -11.53 -1.54
N VAL A 164 -14.06 -10.81 -2.62
CA VAL A 164 -14.82 -11.31 -3.76
C VAL A 164 -13.95 -11.24 -5.00
N GLN A 165 -13.90 -12.35 -5.74
CA GLN A 165 -13.29 -12.37 -7.05
C GLN A 165 -14.16 -11.55 -8.01
N ILE A 166 -13.55 -10.57 -8.67
CA ILE A 166 -14.20 -9.86 -9.78
C ILE A 166 -14.18 -10.79 -10.98
N SER A 167 -15.35 -11.00 -11.59
CA SER A 167 -15.44 -11.55 -12.93
C SER A 167 -15.27 -10.39 -13.91
N PHE A 168 -14.22 -10.44 -14.72
CA PHE A 168 -14.05 -9.52 -15.83
C PHE A 168 -14.93 -9.95 -17.02
N GLU A 169 -15.29 -8.97 -17.86
CA GLU A 169 -15.89 -9.26 -19.16
C GLU A 169 -14.85 -9.96 -20.07
N GLU A 170 -15.32 -10.74 -21.04
CA GLU A 170 -14.45 -11.57 -21.90
C GLU A 170 -13.37 -10.73 -22.60
N GLU A 171 -13.69 -9.52 -23.04
CA GLU A 171 -12.76 -8.60 -23.70
C GLU A 171 -11.59 -8.20 -22.77
N GLU A 172 -11.89 -7.80 -21.54
CA GLU A 172 -10.88 -7.42 -20.55
C GLU A 172 -10.01 -8.62 -20.13
N VAL A 173 -10.59 -9.83 -20.06
CA VAL A 173 -9.82 -11.07 -19.82
C VAL A 173 -8.82 -11.30 -20.94
N MET A 174 -9.24 -11.16 -22.20
CA MET A 174 -8.38 -11.36 -23.37
C MET A 174 -7.27 -10.30 -23.44
N ARG A 175 -7.60 -9.03 -23.19
CA ARG A 175 -6.61 -7.94 -23.09
C ARG A 175 -5.52 -8.25 -22.06
N ARG A 176 -5.92 -8.67 -20.85
CA ARG A 176 -5.00 -8.99 -19.74
C ARG A 176 -4.13 -10.20 -20.06
N ALA A 177 -4.71 -11.21 -20.72
CA ALA A 177 -3.98 -12.39 -21.16
C ALA A 177 -2.91 -12.04 -22.21
N GLU A 178 -3.26 -11.20 -23.20
CA GLU A 178 -2.31 -10.71 -24.20
C GLU A 178 -1.19 -9.90 -23.54
N PHE A 179 -1.54 -8.96 -22.64
CA PHE A 179 -0.54 -8.15 -21.94
C PHE A 179 0.47 -9.01 -21.19
N ARG A 180 -0.02 -10.03 -20.46
CA ARG A 180 0.83 -10.97 -19.73
C ARG A 180 1.73 -11.77 -20.67
N ALA A 181 1.20 -12.22 -21.80
CA ALA A 181 1.98 -12.97 -22.79
C ALA A 181 3.13 -12.11 -23.34
N VAL A 182 2.88 -10.83 -23.65
CA VAL A 182 3.92 -9.90 -24.12
C VAL A 182 4.96 -9.63 -23.02
N MET A 183 4.53 -9.36 -21.77
CA MET A 183 5.45 -9.17 -20.64
C MET A 183 6.37 -10.38 -20.44
N GLN A 184 5.79 -11.58 -20.46
CA GLN A 184 6.55 -12.83 -20.29
C GLN A 184 7.51 -13.05 -21.46
N ALA A 185 7.06 -12.78 -22.70
CA ALA A 185 7.88 -12.91 -23.89
C ALA A 185 9.11 -11.96 -23.86
N VAL A 186 8.94 -10.71 -23.42
CA VAL A 186 10.07 -9.77 -23.22
C VAL A 186 11.04 -10.30 -22.17
N ALA A 187 10.52 -10.77 -21.03
CA ALA A 187 11.36 -11.29 -19.95
C ALA A 187 12.16 -12.54 -20.37
N ASP A 188 11.51 -13.47 -21.08
CA ASP A 188 12.16 -14.69 -21.60
C ASP A 188 13.19 -14.34 -22.66
N MET A 189 12.88 -13.41 -23.56
CA MET A 189 13.84 -12.91 -24.56
C MET A 189 15.07 -12.30 -23.90
N MET A 190 14.89 -11.39 -22.94
CA MET A 190 16.02 -10.77 -22.22
C MET A 190 16.87 -11.83 -21.52
N LYS A 191 16.22 -12.77 -20.83
CA LYS A 191 16.90 -13.87 -20.13
C LYS A 191 17.70 -14.77 -21.08
N ASP A 192 17.10 -15.21 -22.19
CA ASP A 192 17.73 -16.09 -23.17
C ASP A 192 18.92 -15.43 -23.88
N ASN A 193 18.88 -14.11 -24.03
CA ASN A 193 19.96 -13.32 -24.62
C ASN A 193 20.91 -12.71 -23.56
N ASN A 194 20.72 -13.03 -22.28
CA ASN A 194 21.49 -12.52 -21.15
C ASN A 194 21.62 -10.98 -21.15
N LEU A 195 20.48 -10.31 -21.31
CA LEU A 195 20.35 -8.86 -21.31
C LEU A 195 19.91 -8.38 -19.93
N ASP A 196 20.71 -7.49 -19.33
CA ASP A 196 20.30 -6.71 -18.17
C ASP A 196 19.42 -5.51 -18.61
N GLU A 197 19.70 -4.97 -19.80
CA GLU A 197 18.94 -3.88 -20.42
C GLU A 197 18.76 -4.12 -21.93
N ILE A 198 17.62 -3.73 -22.46
CA ILE A 198 17.33 -3.69 -23.90
C ILE A 198 18.07 -2.48 -24.50
N PRO A 199 18.92 -2.65 -25.52
CA PRO A 199 19.78 -1.56 -26.00
C PRO A 199 19.03 -0.40 -26.67
N ASN A 200 18.05 -0.71 -27.52
CA ASN A 200 17.25 0.30 -28.22
C ASN A 200 15.75 0.02 -28.02
N PRO A 201 15.23 0.23 -26.80
CA PRO A 201 13.86 -0.12 -26.49
C PRO A 201 12.89 0.87 -27.16
N ILE A 202 11.75 0.37 -27.63
CA ILE A 202 10.61 1.22 -28.01
C ILE A 202 9.98 1.77 -26.73
N ASN A 203 10.59 2.82 -26.19
CA ASN A 203 10.23 3.38 -24.89
C ASN A 203 9.01 4.31 -24.95
N PHE A 204 8.40 4.51 -23.78
CA PHE A 204 7.27 5.42 -23.62
C PHE A 204 7.60 6.87 -24.01
N GLU A 205 8.82 7.33 -23.74
CA GLU A 205 9.26 8.69 -24.07
C GLU A 205 9.34 8.95 -25.59
N GLY A 206 9.46 7.90 -26.39
CA GLY A 206 9.41 7.96 -27.86
C GLY A 206 8.04 8.32 -28.42
N GLY A 207 7.00 8.31 -27.59
CA GLY A 207 5.64 8.78 -27.93
C GLY A 207 4.82 7.84 -28.80
N VAL A 208 5.40 6.74 -29.28
CA VAL A 208 4.73 5.78 -30.17
C VAL A 208 4.85 4.36 -29.62
N ALA A 209 3.70 3.72 -29.40
CA ALA A 209 3.61 2.30 -29.10
C ALA A 209 3.40 1.47 -30.38
N VAL A 210 3.81 0.21 -30.34
CA VAL A 210 3.74 -0.68 -31.50
C VAL A 210 2.99 -1.98 -31.15
N ASN A 211 2.30 -2.54 -32.14
CA ASN A 211 1.66 -3.86 -32.04
C ASN A 211 2.36 -4.90 -32.93
N GLU A 212 3.38 -4.49 -33.67
CA GLU A 212 4.19 -5.36 -34.55
C GLU A 212 5.33 -5.99 -33.75
N LEU A 213 5.18 -7.28 -33.41
CA LEU A 213 6.13 -8.03 -32.57
C LEU A 213 7.35 -8.55 -33.33
N THR A 214 7.37 -8.36 -34.65
CA THR A 214 8.55 -8.52 -35.50
C THR A 214 9.54 -7.36 -35.39
N ALA A 215 9.16 -6.27 -34.71
CA ALA A 215 9.99 -5.09 -34.50
C ALA A 215 10.06 -4.64 -33.01
N PHE A 216 9.49 -5.41 -32.10
CA PHE A 216 9.41 -5.10 -30.67
C PHE A 216 10.11 -6.17 -29.84
N PRO A 217 10.81 -5.83 -28.73
CA PRO A 217 10.99 -4.47 -28.17
C PRO A 217 12.12 -3.64 -28.78
N ASP A 218 13.02 -4.24 -29.57
CA ASP A 218 14.16 -3.56 -30.20
C ASP A 218 14.39 -4.11 -31.61
N ALA A 219 14.20 -3.27 -32.63
CA ALA A 219 14.45 -3.63 -34.04
C ALA A 219 15.79 -3.10 -34.60
N ILE A 220 16.57 -2.39 -33.79
CA ILE A 220 17.72 -1.60 -34.25
C ILE A 220 19.04 -2.32 -33.95
N THR A 221 19.12 -3.08 -32.86
CA THR A 221 20.38 -3.72 -32.45
C THR A 221 20.87 -4.70 -33.51
N THR A 222 22.03 -4.40 -34.10
CA THR A 222 22.54 -5.21 -35.22
C THR A 222 23.03 -6.59 -34.77
N ALA A 223 23.13 -7.53 -35.72
CA ALA A 223 23.79 -8.81 -35.51
C ALA A 223 25.22 -8.68 -34.90
N GLU A 224 25.99 -7.69 -35.34
CA GLU A 224 27.31 -7.38 -34.76
C GLU A 224 27.19 -6.91 -33.30
N GLY A 225 26.19 -6.07 -32.99
CA GLY A 225 25.87 -5.68 -31.61
C GLY A 225 25.50 -6.86 -30.72
N LYS A 226 24.87 -7.89 -31.29
CA LYS A 226 24.59 -9.19 -30.64
C LYS A 226 25.82 -10.11 -30.55
N LYS A 227 27.01 -9.62 -30.95
CA LYS A 227 28.30 -10.31 -30.95
C LYS A 227 28.39 -11.49 -31.94
N TYR A 228 27.60 -11.48 -33.01
CA TYR A 228 27.71 -12.49 -34.07
C TYR A 228 29.07 -12.43 -34.76
N THR A 229 29.69 -13.59 -34.99
CA THR A 229 31.01 -13.72 -35.66
C THR A 229 31.01 -14.69 -36.84
N GLY A 230 29.86 -15.29 -37.15
CA GLY A 230 29.72 -16.24 -38.24
C GLY A 230 29.60 -15.58 -39.62
N THR A 231 29.45 -16.41 -40.64
CA THR A 231 29.29 -15.95 -42.04
C THR A 231 27.84 -15.88 -42.50
N GLY A 232 26.88 -16.19 -41.62
CA GLY A 232 25.45 -16.08 -41.87
C GLY A 232 24.93 -14.64 -41.81
N THR A 233 23.62 -14.49 -41.96
CA THR A 233 22.93 -13.19 -41.94
C THR A 233 21.72 -13.26 -41.00
N PRO A 234 21.94 -13.36 -39.66
CA PRO A 234 20.84 -13.36 -38.70
C PRO A 234 20.08 -12.04 -38.72
N SER A 235 18.83 -12.07 -38.31
CA SER A 235 18.01 -10.88 -38.14
C SER A 235 18.58 -9.92 -37.10
N ASP A 236 18.43 -8.63 -37.40
CA ASP A 236 18.67 -7.56 -36.45
C ASP A 236 17.57 -7.54 -35.38
N GLY A 237 17.89 -6.88 -34.27
CA GLY A 237 17.00 -6.65 -33.15
C GLY A 237 17.02 -7.76 -32.11
N TYR A 238 16.39 -7.40 -30.99
CA TYR A 238 15.91 -8.29 -29.96
C TYR A 238 14.39 -8.24 -30.03
N ILE A 239 13.81 -9.08 -30.89
CA ILE A 239 12.39 -9.07 -31.23
C ILE A 239 11.66 -10.26 -30.61
N LEU A 240 10.32 -10.21 -30.52
CA LEU A 240 9.54 -11.29 -29.88
C LEU A 240 9.09 -12.38 -30.85
N TYR A 241 8.94 -12.04 -32.14
CA TYR A 241 8.53 -12.97 -33.20
C TYR A 241 9.62 -13.09 -34.26
N GLU A 242 9.99 -14.32 -34.63
CA GLU A 242 11.07 -14.66 -35.58
C GLU A 242 12.45 -14.09 -35.17
N HIS A 243 12.76 -14.14 -33.86
CA HIS A 243 14.04 -13.70 -33.34
C HIS A 243 15.16 -14.69 -33.65
N ASP A 244 16.22 -14.22 -34.29
CA ASP A 244 17.44 -15.02 -34.43
C ASP A 244 18.29 -14.90 -33.16
N ARG A 245 18.19 -15.94 -32.31
CA ARG A 245 18.97 -16.07 -31.08
C ARG A 245 20.39 -16.51 -31.40
N ILE A 246 21.35 -15.69 -31.00
CA ILE A 246 22.78 -16.02 -31.04
C ILE A 246 23.21 -16.39 -29.63
N THR A 247 23.61 -17.64 -29.44
CA THR A 247 24.01 -18.12 -28.11
C THR A 247 25.41 -17.64 -27.75
N ALA A 248 25.66 -17.35 -26.47
CA ALA A 248 26.99 -16.96 -26.00
C ALA A 248 28.05 -18.06 -26.21
N ASP A 249 27.64 -19.33 -26.18
CA ASP A 249 28.53 -20.48 -26.34
C ASP A 249 28.97 -20.71 -27.79
N ASN A 250 28.19 -20.21 -28.76
CA ASN A 250 28.50 -20.29 -30.17
C ASN A 250 27.98 -19.06 -30.90
N THR A 251 28.87 -18.08 -31.07
CA THR A 251 28.55 -16.82 -31.75
C THR A 251 28.66 -16.90 -33.28
N SER A 252 28.97 -18.08 -33.84
CA SER A 252 29.01 -18.29 -35.29
C SER A 252 27.73 -18.88 -35.88
N ASP A 253 26.85 -19.42 -35.03
CA ASP A 253 25.54 -19.95 -35.41
C ASP A 253 24.41 -19.17 -34.73
N TYR A 254 23.19 -19.32 -35.25
CA TYR A 254 21.99 -18.74 -34.67
C TYR A 254 20.78 -19.68 -34.82
N GLN A 255 19.76 -19.47 -34.00
CA GLN A 255 18.50 -20.21 -34.04
C GLN A 255 17.33 -19.24 -34.02
N THR A 256 16.43 -19.37 -34.99
CA THR A 256 15.16 -18.64 -34.99
C THR A 256 14.24 -19.20 -33.91
N VAL A 257 13.75 -18.31 -33.04
CA VAL A 257 12.84 -18.61 -31.93
C VAL A 257 11.69 -17.61 -31.90
N ASN A 258 10.53 -18.06 -31.43
CA ASN A 258 9.37 -17.22 -31.19
C ASN A 258 9.12 -17.20 -29.68
N TYR A 259 9.17 -16.02 -29.06
CA TYR A 259 8.79 -15.83 -27.67
C TYR A 259 7.28 -15.61 -27.52
N ILE A 260 6.60 -15.37 -28.64
CA ILE A 260 5.15 -15.22 -28.73
C ILE A 260 4.62 -15.84 -30.03
N ASP A 261 3.39 -16.33 -30.02
CA ASP A 261 2.84 -17.13 -31.12
C ASP A 261 2.33 -16.30 -32.31
N LYS A 262 2.18 -14.98 -32.16
CA LYS A 262 1.60 -14.10 -33.17
C LYS A 262 2.54 -12.93 -33.51
N PRO A 263 2.68 -12.56 -34.78
CA PRO A 263 3.52 -11.43 -35.18
C PRO A 263 2.87 -10.07 -34.89
N VAL A 264 1.55 -10.01 -34.74
CA VAL A 264 0.78 -8.78 -34.51
C VAL A 264 -0.21 -8.99 -33.38
N THR A 265 -0.25 -8.04 -32.45
CA THR A 265 -1.18 -8.00 -31.31
C THR A 265 -2.39 -7.12 -31.58
N GLU A 266 -3.43 -7.31 -30.76
CA GLU A 266 -4.60 -6.43 -30.79
C GLU A 266 -4.29 -5.06 -30.18
N TYR A 267 -3.51 -5.04 -29.09
CA TYR A 267 -3.11 -3.82 -28.39
C TYR A 267 -1.70 -3.37 -28.77
N TYR A 268 -1.34 -2.16 -28.34
CA TYR A 268 -0.05 -1.53 -28.61
C TYR A 268 0.82 -1.49 -27.36
N TYR A 269 2.13 -1.61 -27.54
CA TYR A 269 3.08 -1.78 -26.44
C TYR A 269 4.26 -0.82 -26.53
N THR A 270 4.74 -0.40 -25.37
CA THR A 270 6.08 0.17 -25.19
C THR A 270 6.86 -0.70 -24.21
N CYS A 271 8.18 -0.70 -24.34
CA CYS A 271 9.09 -1.40 -23.45
C CYS A 271 10.13 -0.42 -22.94
N GLN A 272 10.45 -0.45 -21.66
CA GLN A 272 11.58 0.30 -21.12
C GLN A 272 12.87 -0.52 -21.22
N ALA A 273 14.02 0.13 -20.99
CA ALA A 273 15.31 -0.55 -21.05
C ALA A 273 15.40 -1.74 -20.08
N ASP A 274 14.75 -1.66 -18.91
CA ASP A 274 14.71 -2.72 -17.91
C ASP A 274 13.73 -3.87 -18.22
N GLY A 275 13.06 -3.84 -19.38
CA GLY A 275 12.06 -4.82 -19.77
C GLY A 275 10.65 -4.53 -19.27
N THR A 276 10.41 -3.40 -18.60
CA THR A 276 9.06 -3.00 -18.17
C THR A 276 8.19 -2.68 -19.38
N VAL A 277 7.12 -3.46 -19.57
CA VAL A 277 6.15 -3.28 -20.67
C VAL A 277 4.94 -2.49 -20.22
N ARG A 278 4.42 -1.62 -21.09
CA ARG A 278 3.14 -0.90 -20.94
C ARG A 278 2.23 -1.21 -22.12
N GLN A 279 0.91 -1.20 -21.92
CA GLN A 279 -0.09 -1.54 -22.92
C GLN A 279 -1.06 -0.38 -23.18
N PHE A 280 -1.47 -0.19 -24.43
CA PHE A 280 -2.31 0.93 -24.88
C PHE A 280 -3.37 0.46 -25.89
N ASP A 281 -4.46 1.22 -26.00
CA ASP A 281 -5.53 1.03 -27.01
C ASP A 281 -5.16 1.55 -28.40
N GLY A 282 -4.06 2.28 -28.53
CA GLY A 282 -3.61 2.90 -29.78
C GLY A 282 -2.12 3.22 -29.79
N PRO A 283 -1.58 3.59 -30.97
CA PRO A 283 -0.15 3.80 -31.17
C PRO A 283 0.34 5.17 -30.64
N GLU A 284 -0.50 6.19 -30.58
CA GLU A 284 -0.09 7.56 -30.22
C GLU A 284 -0.31 7.84 -28.74
N MET A 285 0.76 7.90 -27.94
CA MET A 285 0.69 7.95 -26.47
C MET A 285 0.05 9.23 -25.92
N GLU A 286 0.01 10.31 -26.71
CA GLU A 286 -0.65 11.56 -26.30
C GLU A 286 -2.18 11.43 -26.25
N THR A 287 -2.73 10.45 -26.99
CA THR A 287 -4.18 10.29 -27.16
C THR A 287 -4.70 8.90 -26.76
N ALA A 288 -3.80 7.91 -26.70
CA ALA A 288 -4.12 6.55 -26.33
C ALA A 288 -4.39 6.42 -24.83
N THR A 289 -5.28 5.51 -24.48
CA THR A 289 -5.54 5.11 -23.10
C THR A 289 -4.51 4.06 -22.69
N GLU A 290 -3.74 4.33 -21.63
CA GLU A 290 -2.89 3.31 -21.00
C GLU A 290 -3.74 2.34 -20.19
N TYR A 291 -3.53 1.05 -20.42
CA TYR A 291 -4.15 -0.01 -19.63
C TYR A 291 -3.23 -0.49 -18.52
N TYR A 292 -3.81 -0.71 -17.35
CA TYR A 292 -3.12 -1.21 -16.17
C TYR A 292 -3.59 -2.61 -15.78
N GLY A 293 -2.68 -3.37 -15.17
CA GLY A 293 -2.93 -4.70 -14.64
C GLY A 293 -2.96 -5.78 -15.72
N SER A 294 -2.15 -6.82 -15.51
CA SER A 294 -2.09 -8.04 -16.32
C SER A 294 -2.60 -9.25 -15.54
N GLU A 295 -3.17 -9.06 -14.35
CA GLU A 295 -3.64 -10.11 -13.46
C GLU A 295 -4.92 -10.76 -14.00
N GLU A 296 -5.01 -12.09 -13.94
CA GLU A 296 -6.17 -12.86 -14.40
C GLU A 296 -7.36 -12.75 -13.45
N ILE A 297 -7.05 -12.55 -12.18
CA ILE A 297 -7.99 -12.54 -11.08
C ILE A 297 -7.68 -11.33 -10.24
N VAL A 298 -8.66 -10.44 -10.09
CA VAL A 298 -8.60 -9.33 -9.14
C VAL A 298 -9.62 -9.60 -8.05
N PHE A 299 -9.22 -9.35 -6.81
CA PHE A 299 -10.08 -9.45 -5.64
C PHE A 299 -10.46 -8.06 -5.18
N GLU A 300 -11.75 -7.82 -4.98
CA GLU A 300 -12.24 -6.65 -4.27
C GLU A 300 -12.54 -7.00 -2.82
N THR A 301 -12.30 -6.03 -1.93
CA THR A 301 -12.71 -6.12 -0.54
C THR A 301 -14.19 -5.79 -0.45
N VAL A 302 -14.94 -6.59 0.30
CA VAL A 302 -16.33 -6.31 0.67
C VAL A 302 -16.40 -6.14 2.18
N ALA A 303 -16.81 -4.95 2.61
CA ALA A 303 -17.15 -4.66 3.98
C ALA A 303 -18.67 -4.75 4.19
N LYS A 304 -19.07 -5.41 5.27
CA LYS A 304 -20.44 -5.36 5.80
C LYS A 304 -20.41 -4.71 7.18
N LEU A 305 -21.09 -3.58 7.32
CA LEU A 305 -21.10 -2.80 8.54
C LEU A 305 -22.48 -2.85 9.21
N ALA A 306 -22.46 -2.79 10.54
CA ALA A 306 -23.63 -2.48 11.34
C ALA A 306 -23.38 -1.18 12.10
N VAL A 307 -24.30 -0.23 12.00
CA VAL A 307 -24.15 1.13 12.51
C VAL A 307 -25.39 1.52 13.31
N ASP A 308 -25.18 2.13 14.47
CA ASP A 308 -26.25 2.64 15.31
C ASP A 308 -26.13 4.17 15.42
N LEU A 309 -27.21 4.88 15.11
CA LEU A 309 -27.34 6.33 15.33
C LEU A 309 -28.10 6.59 16.63
N TYR A 310 -27.53 7.39 17.51
CA TYR A 310 -28.13 7.78 18.78
C TYR A 310 -28.73 9.19 18.68
N THR A 311 -30.00 9.35 19.01
CA THR A 311 -30.64 10.66 19.14
C THR A 311 -31.37 10.76 20.48
N ILE A 312 -31.57 11.98 20.98
CA ILE A 312 -32.38 12.23 22.18
C ILE A 312 -33.83 11.96 21.82
N HIS A 313 -34.51 11.18 22.67
CA HIS A 313 -35.95 11.04 22.57
C HIS A 313 -36.60 12.28 23.21
N GLU A 314 -37.19 13.17 22.41
CA GLU A 314 -38.05 14.22 22.96
C GLU A 314 -39.28 13.58 23.59
N LYS A 315 -39.46 13.78 24.91
CA LYS A 315 -40.78 13.63 25.51
C LYS A 315 -41.63 14.77 24.94
N GLY A 316 -42.65 14.42 24.16
CA GLY A 316 -43.68 15.38 23.74
C GLY A 316 -44.40 16.05 24.90
#